data_AF-A0A3D2EQA2-F1
#
_entry.id   AF-A0A3D2EQA2-F1
#
_cell.length_a   1.000
_cell.length_b   1.000
_cell.length_c   1.000
_cell.angle_alpha   90.00
_cell.angle_beta   90.00
_cell.angle_gamma   90.00
#
_symmetry.space_group_name_H-M   'P 1'
#
loop_
_entity.id
_entity.type
_entity.pdbx_description
1 polymer ?
#
loop_
_entity_poly.entity_id
_entity_poly.type
_entity_poly.pdbx_seq_one_letter_code
_entity_poly.pdbx_strand_id
1 'polypeptide(L)' 'MTRKRILFTGGSGKAGRHVVPWLLDAGYRVVNVDLTPLDHPGVDNLTADITDSGQMFNVLTSYANFDELEPGTGVPRFDA' A
#
# COMPACT_ATOMS: atom_id res chain seq x y z
N MET A 1 -0.93 15.21 13.13
CA MET A 1 -0.69 13.76 13.35
C MET A 1 -0.12 13.20 12.06
N THR A 2 0.86 12.31 12.13
CA THR A 2 1.37 11.58 10.97
C THR A 2 0.24 10.72 10.39
N ARG A 3 0.04 10.81 9.07
CA ARG A 3 -0.92 9.99 8.32
C ARG A 3 -0.50 8.53 8.43
N LYS A 4 -1.35 7.66 9.00
CA LYS A 4 -1.01 6.24 9.15
C LYS A 4 -0.89 5.56 7.78
N ARG A 5 0.09 4.66 7.64
CA ARG A 5 0.34 3.84 6.44
C ARG A 5 -0.31 2.47 6.61
N ILE A 6 -1.12 2.07 5.64
CA ILE A 6 -1.84 0.79 5.66
C ILE A 6 -1.39 -0.03 4.45
N LEU A 7 -0.99 -1.28 4.71
CA LEU A 7 -0.82 -2.26 3.65
C LEU A 7 -2.16 -2.96 3.41
N PHE A 8 -2.75 -2.79 2.23
CA PHE A 8 -4.06 -3.37 1.92
C PHE A 8 -3.91 -4.47 0.87
N THR A 9 -4.29 -5.70 1.18
CA THR A 9 -4.25 -6.81 0.22
C THR A 9 -5.57 -6.94 -0.55
N GLY A 10 -5.51 -7.21 -1.85
CA GLY A 10 -6.70 -7.45 -2.67
C GLY A 10 -7.56 -6.20 -2.93
N GLY A 11 -6.94 -5.01 -2.97
CA GLY A 11 -7.61 -3.73 -3.16
C GLY A 11 -8.29 -3.57 -4.52
N SER A 12 -7.92 -4.35 -5.55
CA SER A 12 -8.64 -4.36 -6.83
C SER A 12 -9.90 -5.24 -6.80
N GLY A 13 -10.01 -6.09 -5.78
CA GLY A 13 -11.09 -7.07 -5.63
C GLY A 13 -12.44 -6.46 -5.23
N LYS A 14 -13.43 -7.34 -5.03
CA LYS A 14 -14.85 -6.96 -4.83
C LYS A 14 -15.06 -5.94 -3.73
N ALA A 15 -14.54 -6.21 -2.53
CA ALA A 15 -14.66 -5.31 -1.38
C ALA A 15 -13.55 -4.26 -1.38
N GLY A 16 -12.32 -4.67 -1.70
CA GLY A 16 -11.13 -3.82 -1.67
C GLY A 16 -11.31 -2.51 -2.45
N ARG A 17 -11.88 -2.58 -3.65
CA ARG A 17 -12.06 -1.40 -4.51
C ARG A 17 -12.99 -0.32 -3.94
N HIS A 18 -13.79 -0.67 -2.93
CA HIS A 18 -14.63 0.26 -2.20
C HIS A 18 -14.00 0.68 -0.85
N VAL A 19 -13.22 -0.21 -0.21
CA VAL A 19 -12.56 0.07 1.07
C VAL A 19 -11.36 0.99 0.88
N VAL A 20 -10.56 0.81 -0.18
CA VAL A 20 -9.36 1.62 -0.43
C VAL A 20 -9.71 3.11 -0.58
N PRO A 21 -10.69 3.52 -1.43
CA PRO A 21 -11.10 4.92 -1.50
C PRO A 21 -11.57 5.48 -0.15
N TRP A 22 -12.35 4.70 0.60
CA TRP A 22 -12.82 5.10 1.92
C TRP A 22 -11.66 5.34 2.92
N LEU A 23 -10.62 4.50 2.89
CA LEU A 23 -9.42 4.70 3.70
C LEU A 23 -8.64 5.95 3.27
N LEU A 24 -8.55 6.21 1.97
CA LEU A 24 -7.91 7.42 1.45
C LEU A 24 -8.67 8.68 1.90
N ASP A 25 -10.00 8.69 1.80
CA ASP A 25 -10.88 9.78 2.25
C ASP A 25 -10.80 10.02 3.76
N ALA A 26 -10.60 8.95 4.53
CA ALA A 26 -10.34 9.02 5.97
C ALA A 26 -8.93 9.55 6.31
N GLY A 27 -8.10 9.83 5.30
CA GLY A 27 -6.78 10.42 5.46
C GLY A 27 -5.66 9.41 5.71
N TYR A 28 -5.85 8.12 5.44
CA TYR A 28 -4.80 7.08 5.52
C TYR A 28 -4.00 6.97 4.23
N ARG A 29 -2.69 6.72 4.31
CA ARG A 29 -1.89 6.38 3.11
C ARG A 29 -2.04 4.89 2.88
N VAL A 30 -2.56 4.52 1.72
CA VAL A 30 -2.81 3.11 1.40
C VAL A 30 -1.80 2.65 0.34
N VAL A 31 -1.10 1.56 0.65
CA VAL A 31 -0.30 0.80 -0.30
C VAL A 31 -1.08 -0.48 -0.59
N ASN A 32 -1.62 -0.59 -1.80
CA ASN A 32 -2.34 -1.77 -2.25
C ASN A 32 -1.37 -2.85 -2.74
N VAL A 33 -1.56 -4.08 -2.27
CA VAL A 33 -0.85 -5.28 -2.70
C VAL A 33 -1.84 -6.22 -3.36
N ASP A 34 -1.64 -6.47 -4.63
CA ASP A 34 -2.60 -7.25 -5.42
C ASP A 34 -1.90 -7.84 -6.65
N LEU A 35 -2.50 -8.84 -7.27
CA LEU A 35 -2.08 -9.33 -8.59
C LEU A 35 -2.42 -8.33 -9.69
N THR A 36 -3.44 -7.49 -9.48
CA THR A 36 -3.85 -6.42 -10.41
C THR A 36 -3.86 -5.07 -9.70
N PRO A 37 -3.23 -4.03 -10.25
CA PRO A 37 -3.25 -2.71 -9.61
C PRO A 37 -4.67 -2.15 -9.53
N LEU A 38 -4.96 -1.42 -8.47
CA LEU A 38 -6.16 -0.59 -8.37
C LEU A 38 -5.88 0.75 -9.05
N ASP A 39 -6.58 1.02 -10.15
CA ASP A 39 -6.52 2.32 -10.82
C ASP A 39 -7.40 3.35 -10.07
N HIS A 40 -6.84 3.90 -8.99
CA HIS A 40 -7.47 4.94 -8.20
C HIS A 40 -6.45 6.03 -7.82
N PRO A 41 -6.77 7.32 -7.98
CA PRO A 41 -5.87 8.40 -7.59
C PRO A 41 -5.45 8.30 -6.12
N GLY A 42 -4.15 8.51 -5.87
CA GLY A 42 -3.59 8.57 -4.50
C GLY A 42 -3.39 7.23 -3.80
N VAL A 43 -3.63 6.10 -4.47
CA VAL A 43 -3.19 4.78 -3.98
C VAL A 43 -1.82 4.44 -4.55
N ASP A 44 -0.90 3.98 -3.70
CA ASP A 44 0.33 3.36 -4.15
C ASP A 44 0.04 1.88 -4.43
N ASN A 45 0.55 1.31 -5.52
CA ASN A 45 0.33 -0.10 -5.87
C ASN A 45 1.66 -0.86 -5.90
N LEU A 46 1.68 -2.03 -5.27
CA LEU A 46 2.73 -3.04 -5.43
C LEU A 46 2.08 -4.32 -5.96
N THR A 47 2.58 -4.83 -7.09
CA THR A 47 2.09 -6.07 -7.67
C THR A 47 2.82 -7.26 -7.06
N ALA A 48 2.10 -8.10 -6.32
CA ALA A 48 2.66 -9.28 -5.67
C ALA A 48 1.61 -10.36 -5.40
N ASP A 49 2.05 -11.61 -5.39
CA ASP A 49 1.28 -12.76 -4.91
C ASP A 49 1.50 -12.95 -3.39
N ILE A 50 0.43 -12.84 -2.61
CA ILE A 50 0.48 -12.98 -1.15
C ILE A 50 0.84 -14.39 -0.68
N THR A 51 0.75 -15.39 -1.56
CA THR A 51 1.15 -16.78 -1.28
C THR A 51 2.64 -17.02 -1.47
N ASP A 52 3.36 -16.06 -2.08
CA ASP A 52 4.80 -16.06 -2.24
C ASP A 52 5.46 -15.22 -1.14
N SER A 53 6.21 -15.88 -0.25
CA SER A 53 6.86 -15.23 0.88
C SER A 53 7.99 -14.29 0.48
N GLY A 54 8.68 -14.56 -0.63
CA GLY A 54 9.75 -13.70 -1.15
C GLY A 54 9.19 -12.38 -1.68
N GLN A 55 8.05 -12.44 -2.37
CA GLN A 55 7.37 -11.25 -2.84
C GLN A 55 6.82 -10.42 -1.67
N MET A 56 6.21 -11.07 -0.67
CA MET A 56 5.73 -10.35 0.52
C MET A 56 6.87 -9.78 1.37
N PHE A 57 8.02 -10.44 1.42
CA PHE A 57 9.21 -9.88 2.05
C PHE A 57 9.64 -8.58 1.35
N ASN A 58 9.67 -8.57 0.02
CA ASN A 58 9.97 -7.36 -0.75
C ASN A 58 8.95 -6.25 -0.46
N VAL A 59 7.65 -6.55 -0.55
CA VAL A 59 6.56 -5.59 -0.25
C VAL A 59 6.72 -4.92 1.11
N LEU A 60 7.05 -5.70 2.15
CA LEU A 60 7.17 -5.21 3.52
C LEU A 60 8.48 -4.47 3.80
N THR A 61 9.48 -4.56 2.92
CA THR A 61 10.83 -4.01 3.11
C THR A 61 11.23 -3.00 2.04
N SER A 62 10.33 -2.62 1.14
CA SER A 62 10.55 -1.67 0.05
C SER A 62 9.78 -0.36 0.25
N TYR A 63 10.27 0.70 -0.39
CA TYR A 63 9.52 1.95 -0.54
C TYR A 63 8.32 1.75 -1.46
N ALA A 64 7.19 2.38 -1.15
CA ALA A 64 5.98 2.31 -1.95
C ALA A 64 6.01 3.28 -3.14
N ASN A 65 6.66 4.45 -2.97
CA ASN A 65 6.77 5.48 -4.00
C ASN A 65 7.95 6.43 -3.70
N PHE A 66 8.31 7.29 -4.65
CA PHE A 66 9.51 8.13 -4.59
C PHE A 66 9.49 9.14 -3.43
N ASP A 67 8.33 9.64 -3.04
CA ASP A 67 8.21 10.61 -1.94
C ASP A 67 8.65 10.02 -0.58
N GLU A 68 8.69 8.69 -0.45
CA GLU A 68 9.17 8.03 0.76
C GLU A 68 10.70 8.03 0.88
N LEU A 69 11.43 8.41 -0.17
CA LEU A 69 12.88 8.59 -0.14
C LEU A 69 13.28 9.92 0.52
N GLU A 70 12.46 10.96 0.36
CA GLU A 70 12.76 12.34 0.79
C GLU A 70 13.06 12.48 2.29
N PRO A 71 12.38 11.78 3.22
CA PRO A 71 12.68 11.89 4.64
C PRO A 71 14.07 11.38 5.02
N GLY A 72 14.70 10.53 4.22
CA GLY A 72 16.03 9.97 4.48
C GLY A 72 16.10 9.05 5.72
N THR A 73 14.96 8.63 6.27
CA THR A 73 14.87 7.81 7.50
C THR A 73 14.79 6.30 7.24
N GLY A 74 15.00 5.86 6.00
CA GLY A 74 14.78 4.48 5.58
C GLY A 74 13.30 4.19 5.26
N VAL A 75 13.02 2.91 5.00
CA VAL A 75 11.68 2.44 4.59
C VAL A 75 10.67 2.66 5.74
N PRO A 76 9.58 3.43 5.51
CA PRO A 76 8.56 3.63 6.54
C PRO A 76 7.85 2.32 6.88
N ARG A 77 7.54 2.11 8.16
CA ARG A 77 6.74 0.97 8.60
C ARG A 77 5.26 1.15 8.21
N PHE A 78 4.55 0.04 8.13
CA PHE A 78 3.09 0.04 8.11
C PHE A 78 2.55 0.09 9.54
N ASP A 79 1.47 0.84 9.73
CA ASP A 79 0.74 0.97 11.00
C ASP A 79 -0.40 -0.06 11.12
N ALA A 80 -0.83 -0.62 9.99
CA ALA A 80 -1.81 -1.70 9.86
C ALA A 80 -1.55 -2.53 8.61
#